data_AF-A0A9D2DG66-F1
#
_entry.id   AF-A0A9D2DG66-F1
#
_cell.length_a   1.000
_cell.length_b   1.000
_cell.length_c   1.000
_cell.angle_alpha   90.00
_cell.angle_beta   90.00
_cell.angle_gamma   90.00
#
_symmetry.space_group_name_H-M   'P 1'
#
loop_
_entity.id
_entity.type
_entity.pdbx_description
1 polymer ?
#
loop_
_entity_poly.entity_id
_entity_poly.type
_entity_poly.pdbx_seq_one_letter_code
_entity_poly.pdbx_strand_id
1 'polypeptide(L)' 'SNYNQSGQRVINWFVDGVEKYHRTMGEILTAVADAGFIIKNVCETCPTKEVIEKYPFMEREYIKPNFLIVKAQK' A
#
# COMPACT_ATOMS: atom_id res chain seq x y z
N SER A 1 -14.10 7.76 -1.59
CA SER A 1 -13.04 7.08 -0.84
C SER A 1 -13.69 6.15 0.18
N ASN A 2 -13.39 4.85 0.15
CA ASN A 2 -13.87 3.83 1.10
C ASN A 2 -12.70 3.20 1.88
N TYR A 3 -11.64 3.97 2.11
CA TYR A 3 -10.40 3.48 2.72
C TYR A 3 -10.60 2.89 4.13
N ASN A 4 -11.46 3.49 4.96
CA ASN A 4 -11.73 2.97 6.30
C ASN A 4 -12.68 1.77 6.33
N GLN A 5 -13.10 1.25 5.17
CA GLN A 5 -13.93 0.06 5.07
C GLN A 5 -13.06 -1.13 4.66
N SER A 6 -12.53 -1.88 5.62
CA SER A 6 -11.76 -3.09 5.32
C SER A 6 -12.64 -4.21 4.79
N GLY A 7 -12.04 -5.15 4.06
CA GLY A 7 -12.74 -6.31 3.50
C GLY A 7 -12.32 -6.68 2.09
N GLN A 8 -12.99 -7.70 1.55
CA GLN A 8 -12.75 -8.18 0.19
C GLN A 8 -13.11 -7.11 -0.85
N ARG A 9 -12.33 -7.07 -1.93
CA ARG A 9 -12.54 -6.22 -3.09
C ARG A 9 -12.23 -7.05 -4.32
N VAL A 10 -13.12 -7.02 -5.30
CA VAL A 10 -12.84 -7.56 -6.62
C VAL A 10 -12.47 -6.37 -7.51
N ILE A 11 -11.31 -6.43 -8.14
CA ILE A 11 -10.82 -5.39 -9.02
C ILE A 11 -10.31 -5.98 -10.33
N ASN A 12 -10.29 -5.15 -11.36
CA ASN A 12 -9.51 -5.43 -12.55
C ASN A 12 -8.13 -4.81 -12.34
N TRP A 13 -7.10 -5.65 -12.36
CA TRP A 13 -5.70 -5.24 -12.20
C TRP A 13 -4.96 -5.42 -13.54
N PHE A 14 -4.19 -6.50 -13.68
CA PHE A 14 -3.68 -6.96 -14.99
C PHE A 14 -4.67 -7.86 -15.72
N VAL A 15 -5.49 -8.57 -14.96
CA VAL A 15 -6.62 -9.37 -15.44
C VAL A 15 -7.86 -9.00 -14.64
N ASP A 16 -9.01 -9.36 -15.18
CA ASP A 16 -10.29 -9.14 -14.52
C ASP A 16 -10.51 -10.15 -13.39
N GLY A 17 -11.32 -9.76 -12.40
CA GLY A 17 -11.71 -10.66 -11.31
C GLY A 17 -10.64 -10.90 -10.24
N VAL A 18 -9.65 -10.02 -10.12
CA VAL A 18 -8.64 -10.15 -9.06
C VAL A 18 -9.27 -9.82 -7.71
N GLU A 19 -9.35 -10.83 -6.86
CA GLU A 19 -9.73 -10.66 -5.47
C GLU A 19 -8.56 -10.15 -4.64
N LYS A 20 -8.79 -9.07 -3.89
CA LYS A 20 -7.85 -8.55 -2.91
C LYS A 20 -8.55 -8.23 -1.60
N TYR A 21 -7.78 -8.22 -0.51
CA TYR A 21 -8.28 -7.86 0.81
C TYR A 21 -7.76 -6.48 1.17
N HIS A 22 -8.66 -5.50 1.21
CA HIS A 22 -8.34 -4.19 1.72
C HIS A 22 -8.17 -4.25 3.23
N ARG A 23 -7.05 -3.70 3.69
CA ARG A 23 -6.73 -3.43 5.09
C ARG A 23 -6.13 -2.03 5.14
N THR A 24 -6.50 -1.28 6.14
CA THR A 24 -5.86 -0.01 6.45
C THR A 24 -4.41 -0.26 6.88
N MET A 25 -3.56 0.75 6.73
CA MET A 25 -2.20 0.69 7.25
C MET A 25 -2.17 0.35 8.74
N GLY A 26 -3.10 0.90 9.54
CA GLY A 26 -3.23 0.58 10.96
C GLY A 26 -3.44 -0.91 11.21
N GLU A 27 -4.41 -1.53 10.51
CA GLU A 27 -4.64 -2.98 10.65
C GLU A 27 -3.43 -3.82 10.26
N ILE A 28 -2.71 -3.44 9.19
CA ILE A 28 -1.52 -4.16 8.73
C ILE A 28 -0.41 -4.07 9.79
N LEU A 29 -0.09 -2.86 10.25
CA LEU A 29 1.01 -2.64 11.19
C LEU A 29 0.71 -3.24 12.57
N THR A 30 -0.54 -3.11 13.06
CA THR A 30 -0.96 -3.75 14.31
C THR A 30 -0.89 -5.27 14.21
N ALA A 31 -1.37 -5.88 13.12
CA ALA A 31 -1.28 -7.34 12.95
C ALA A 31 0.17 -7.86 12.93
N VAL A 32 1.10 -7.12 12.31
CA VAL A 32 2.53 -7.45 12.33
C VAL A 32 3.10 -7.37 13.76
N ALA A 33 2.73 -6.33 14.51
CA ALA A 33 3.16 -6.15 15.90
C ALA A 33 2.61 -7.25 16.83
N ASP A 34 1.31 -7.56 16.71
CA ASP A 34 0.64 -8.60 17.51
C ASP A 34 1.19 -10.01 17.23
N ALA A 35 1.71 -10.24 16.01
CA ALA A 35 2.44 -11.47 15.67
C ALA A 35 3.84 -11.57 16.33
N GLY A 36 4.23 -10.59 17.14
CA GLY A 36 5.47 -10.55 17.90
C GLY A 36 6.66 -9.97 17.13
N PHE A 37 6.43 -9.24 16.03
CA PHE A 37 7.50 -8.56 15.30
C PHE A 37 7.66 -7.11 15.76
N ILE A 38 8.91 -6.66 15.83
CA ILE A 38 9.27 -5.25 15.98
C ILE A 38 9.34 -4.62 14.60
N ILE A 39 8.50 -3.62 14.35
CA ILE A 39 8.55 -2.81 13.13
C ILE A 39 9.82 -1.96 13.15
N LYS A 40 10.66 -2.10 12.13
CA LYS A 40 11.94 -1.38 12.00
C LYS A 40 11.86 -0.21 11.02
N ASN A 41 11.07 -0.35 9.96
CA ASN A 41 10.86 0.72 8.98
C ASN A 41 9.52 0.54 8.28
N VAL A 42 8.88 1.66 7.95
CA VAL A 42 7.67 1.73 7.12
C VAL A 42 7.92 2.76 6.04
N CYS A 43 7.70 2.38 4.78
CA CYS A 43 7.87 3.27 3.64
C CYS A 43 6.62 3.22 2.76
N GLU A 44 5.99 4.38 2.59
CA GLU A 44 4.96 4.61 1.58
C GLU A 44 5.65 5.07 0.30
N THR A 45 5.45 4.35 -0.80
CA THR A 45 6.16 4.66 -2.05
C THR A 45 5.69 5.97 -2.64
N CYS A 46 6.63 6.79 -3.11
CA CYS A 46 6.38 8.07 -3.73
C CYS A 46 7.30 8.22 -4.95
N PRO A 47 6.80 8.67 -6.12
CA PRO A 47 7.63 8.83 -7.30
C PRO A 47 8.67 9.94 -7.11
N THR A 48 9.87 9.74 -7.68
CA THR A 48 10.90 10.79 -7.73
C THR A 48 10.57 11.81 -8.82
N LYS A 49 11.21 12.99 -8.76
CA LYS A 49 11.07 14.02 -9.80
C LYS A 49 11.45 13.49 -11.19
N GLU A 50 12.57 12.77 -11.29
CA GLU A 50 13.04 12.13 -12.54
C GLU A 50 12.00 11.14 -13.11
N VAL A 51 11.34 10.38 -12.23
CA VAL A 51 10.29 9.44 -12.62
C VAL A 51 9.07 10.17 -13.17
N ILE A 52 8.70 11.32 -12.59
CA ILE A 52 7.58 12.14 -13.06
C ILE A 52 7.91 12.81 -14.39
N GLU A 53 9.11 13.36 -14.54
CA GLU A 53 9.57 13.94 -15.79
C GLU A 53 9.50 12.92 -16.94
N LYS A 54 9.87 11.66 -16.66
CA LYS A 54 9.78 10.57 -17.63
C LYS A 54 8.36 10.03 -17.82
N TYR A 55 7.55 10.02 -16.76
CA TYR A 55 6.21 9.46 -16.73
C TYR A 55 5.22 10.41 -16.02
N PRO A 56 4.75 11.48 -16.67
CA PRO A 56 3.92 12.51 -16.02
C PRO A 56 2.64 11.98 -15.38
N PHE A 57 2.07 10.88 -15.91
CA PHE A 57 0.89 10.24 -15.34
C PHE A 57 1.11 9.70 -13.92
N MET A 58 2.35 9.53 -13.48
CA MET A 58 2.69 9.09 -12.13
C MET A 58 2.50 10.18 -11.06
N GLU A 59 2.23 11.44 -11.43
CA GLU A 59 1.87 12.48 -10.44
C GLU A 59 0.68 12.08 -9.57
N ARG A 60 -0.25 11.26 -10.10
CA ARG A 60 -1.39 10.74 -9.34
C ARG A 60 -1.00 9.93 -8.10
N GLU A 61 0.22 9.38 -8.08
CA GLU A 61 0.76 8.59 -6.97
C GLU A 61 1.08 9.46 -5.74
N TYR A 62 1.13 10.79 -5.87
CA TYR A 62 1.20 11.69 -4.73
C TYR A 62 -0.10 11.73 -3.90
N ILE A 63 -1.24 11.36 -4.49
CA ILE A 63 -2.54 11.37 -3.80
C ILE A 63 -2.66 10.16 -2.87
N LYS A 64 -2.14 9.00 -3.31
CA LYS A 64 -2.14 7.75 -2.54
C LYS A 64 -0.99 6.86 -3.01
N PRO A 65 -0.22 6.27 -2.09
CA PRO A 65 0.81 5.31 -2.47
C PRO A 65 0.17 4.02 -3.00
N ASN A 66 0.73 3.46 -4.06
CA ASN A 66 0.35 2.12 -4.53
C ASN A 66 0.90 0.99 -3.65
N PHE A 67 2.04 1.22 -2.99
CA PHE A 67 2.71 0.20 -2.19
C PHE A 67 3.05 0.70 -0.79
N LEU A 68 2.89 -0.21 0.17
CA LEU A 68 3.36 -0.09 1.54
C LEU A 68 4.49 -1.11 1.73
N ILE A 69 5.68 -0.64 2.08
CA ILE A 69 6.84 -1.49 2.37
C ILE A 69 7.08 -1.48 3.88
N VAL A 70 7.06 -2.66 4.49
CA VAL A 70 7.27 -2.84 5.94
C VAL A 70 8.47 -3.73 6.18
N LYS A 71 9.47 -3.21 6.90
CA LYS A 71 10.60 -3.98 7.42
C LYS A 71 10.32 -4.31 8.89
N ALA A 72 10.29 -5.58 9.23
CA ALA A 72 10.05 -6.05 10.59
C ALA A 72 11.07 -7.13 11.00
N GLN A 73 11.31 -7.27 12.30
CA GLN A 73 12.24 -8.23 12.89
C GLN A 73 11.57 -8.92 14.08
N LYS A 74 11.70 -10.23 14.19
CA LYS A 74 11.24 -11.01 15.36
C LYS A 74 12.29 -10.99 16.47
#